data_AF-A0A2Z4FPP9-F1
#
_entry.id   AF-A0A2Z4FPP9-F1
#
_cell.length_a   1.000
_cell.length_b   1.000
_cell.length_c   1.000
_cell.angle_alpha   90.00
_cell.angle_beta   90.00
_cell.angle_gamma   90.00
#
_symmetry.space_group_name_H-M   'P 1'
#
loop_
_entity.id
_entity.type
_entity.pdbx_description
1 polymer ?
#
loop_
_entity_poly.entity_id
_entity_poly.type
_entity_poly.pdbx_seq_one_letter_code
_entity_poly.pdbx_strand_id
1 'polypeptide(L)'
;MDKTLNRCWFSLIGNTQLTVCQRYFNRSYKMIEYVIPPTLVQSLAAIPTDQPVALLLRHSVRDPIPEGETGNDLPLTDKGVEIARELGEKLKGRLSTLHTSPVRRCVQTAEHLRSGAGINCEIKLDRMLGDPGVFIEDAEVAGQNFHTREYWELIASLVRGEKLIGMRHGPTAARQLTEHMLAQIDGKPGVHIFVTHDYFLATLAAVGLALASDESLAPKFLDGVFIWQDAQIHGRYKSNQGVIKWPTQTQTSPNRICVLEGQNEAG
;
A
#
# COMPACT_ATOMS: atom_id res chain seq x y z
N MET A 1 -42.60 -54.62 1.23
CA MET A 1 -42.42 -53.16 1.42
C MET A 1 -41.02 -52.82 0.92
N ASP A 2 -40.72 -53.06 -0.37
CA ASP A 2 -41.04 -52.24 -1.57
C ASP A 2 -40.21 -50.94 -1.57
N LYS A 3 -39.01 -50.85 -2.17
CA LYS A 3 -38.59 -50.75 -3.60
C LYS A 3 -39.35 -49.69 -4.43
N THR A 4 -38.66 -48.58 -4.75
CA THR A 4 -38.78 -47.72 -5.98
C THR A 4 -37.73 -46.61 -5.81
N LEU A 5 -36.67 -46.39 -6.60
CA LEU A 5 -36.39 -46.40 -8.04
C LEU A 5 -37.24 -45.42 -8.87
N ASN A 6 -36.50 -44.63 -9.68
CA ASN A 6 -36.92 -43.86 -10.88
C ASN A 6 -37.62 -42.51 -10.59
N ARG A 7 -37.48 -41.43 -11.39
CA ARG A 7 -36.77 -41.13 -12.65
C ARG A 7 -36.89 -39.62 -12.93
N CYS A 8 -36.01 -39.13 -13.80
CA CYS A 8 -36.03 -37.82 -14.47
C CYS A 8 -37.42 -37.32 -14.92
N TRP A 9 -37.61 -35.99 -14.88
CA TRP A 9 -38.31 -35.24 -15.93
C TRP A 9 -37.60 -33.90 -16.16
N PHE A 10 -36.90 -33.79 -17.29
CA PHE A 10 -36.66 -32.50 -17.95
C PHE A 10 -37.94 -32.15 -18.73
N SER A 11 -38.49 -30.97 -18.49
CA SER A 11 -39.40 -30.31 -19.43
C SER A 11 -38.88 -28.90 -19.64
N LEU A 12 -38.57 -28.58 -20.89
CA LEU A 12 -38.31 -27.24 -21.38
C LEU A 12 -39.58 -26.39 -21.36
N ILE A 13 -39.36 -25.07 -21.44
CA ILE A 13 -40.27 -23.95 -21.72
C ILE A 13 -40.81 -23.24 -20.47
N GLY A 14 -40.32 -22.02 -20.22
CA GLY A 14 -40.99 -21.02 -19.39
C GLY A 14 -40.05 -20.03 -18.72
N ASN A 15 -39.96 -18.82 -19.28
CA ASN A 15 -39.35 -17.63 -18.68
C ASN A 15 -39.86 -17.42 -17.24
N THR A 16 -38.99 -17.43 -16.22
CA THR A 16 -39.25 -16.76 -14.93
C THR A 16 -37.99 -16.65 -14.08
N GLN A 17 -37.87 -15.51 -13.41
CA GLN A 17 -36.83 -15.12 -12.46
C GLN A 17 -36.37 -16.27 -11.54
N LEU A 18 -35.07 -16.56 -11.55
CA LEU A 18 -34.43 -17.35 -10.50
C LEU A 18 -34.21 -16.48 -9.27
N THR A 19 -35.28 -16.34 -8.49
CA THR A 19 -35.21 -15.94 -7.09
C THR A 19 -34.87 -17.20 -6.28
N VAL A 20 -33.59 -17.54 -6.15
CA VAL A 20 -33.15 -18.52 -5.15
C VAL A 20 -32.92 -17.77 -3.85
N CYS A 21 -33.97 -17.71 -3.04
CA CYS A 21 -33.90 -17.26 -1.66
C CYS A 21 -34.18 -18.48 -0.77
N GLN A 22 -33.16 -19.02 -0.10
CA GLN A 22 -33.25 -19.20 1.35
C GLN A 22 -31.99 -19.82 1.98
N ARG A 23 -31.63 -19.19 3.10
CA ARG A 23 -30.84 -19.68 4.24
C ARG A 23 -29.32 -19.62 4.10
N TYR A 24 -28.79 -18.40 4.22
CA TYR A 24 -27.86 -18.10 5.30
C TYR A 24 -28.22 -16.75 5.95
N PHE A 25 -28.48 -16.82 7.24
CA PHE A 25 -28.91 -15.73 8.11
C PHE A 25 -27.81 -14.66 8.26
N ASN A 26 -28.19 -13.41 8.04
CA ASN A 26 -27.81 -12.23 8.84
C ASN A 26 -26.30 -12.05 9.16
N ARG A 27 -25.49 -11.73 8.15
CA ARG A 27 -24.28 -10.93 8.34
C ARG A 27 -24.58 -9.58 7.73
N SER A 28 -24.70 -8.54 8.56
CA SER A 28 -24.86 -7.16 8.08
C SER A 28 -23.79 -6.90 7.02
N TYR A 29 -24.20 -6.81 5.75
CA TYR A 29 -23.31 -6.41 4.67
C TYR A 29 -22.91 -4.97 4.99
N LYS A 30 -21.78 -4.80 5.67
CA LYS A 30 -21.15 -3.50 5.81
C LYS A 30 -20.69 -3.18 4.40
N MET A 31 -21.44 -2.34 3.70
CA MET A 31 -20.98 -1.74 2.45
C MET A 31 -19.66 -1.04 2.78
N ILE A 32 -18.54 -1.63 2.39
CA ILE A 32 -17.23 -0.99 2.54
C ILE A 32 -17.20 0.08 1.45
N GLU A 33 -17.46 1.32 1.84
CA GLU A 33 -17.31 2.45 0.95
C GLU A 33 -15.82 2.72 0.75
N TYR A 34 -15.33 2.47 -0.47
CA TYR A 34 -13.97 2.83 -0.84
C TYR A 34 -13.92 4.30 -1.24
N VAL A 35 -13.19 5.09 -0.46
CA VAL A 35 -12.97 6.52 -0.70
C VAL A 35 -11.47 6.82 -0.68
N ILE A 36 -11.06 7.94 -1.29
CA ILE A 36 -9.70 8.44 -1.10
C ILE A 36 -9.49 8.71 0.39
N PRO A 37 -8.43 8.19 1.02
CA PRO A 37 -8.20 8.40 2.45
C PRO A 37 -8.22 9.90 2.81
N PRO A 38 -9.06 10.34 3.76
CA PRO A 38 -9.13 11.76 4.12
C PRO A 38 -7.78 12.33 4.56
N THR A 39 -6.94 11.52 5.20
CA THR A 39 -5.60 11.90 5.62
C THR A 39 -4.64 12.12 4.44
N LEU A 40 -4.84 11.42 3.31
CA LEU A 40 -4.10 11.69 2.07
C LEU A 40 -4.47 13.07 1.53
N VAL A 41 -5.77 13.38 1.47
CA VAL A 41 -6.27 14.68 0.99
C VAL A 41 -5.77 15.83 1.89
N GLN A 42 -5.82 15.65 3.22
CA GLN A 42 -5.26 16.61 4.17
C GLN A 42 -3.75 16.79 3.97
N SER A 43 -3.02 15.71 3.71
CA SER A 43 -1.58 15.78 3.46
C SER A 43 -1.26 16.50 2.15
N LEU A 44 -2.03 16.28 1.08
CA LEU A 44 -1.89 17.04 -0.18
C LEU A 44 -2.01 18.55 0.02
N ALA A 45 -2.87 19.00 0.94
CA ALA A 45 -3.03 20.41 1.27
C ALA A 45 -1.88 20.97 2.12
N ALA A 46 -1.15 20.11 2.85
CA ALA A 46 -0.12 20.51 3.80
C ALA A 46 1.32 20.38 3.26
N ILE A 47 1.54 19.59 2.21
CA ILE A 47 2.86 19.45 1.59
C ILE A 47 3.27 20.72 0.82
N PRO A 48 4.58 20.96 0.64
CA PRO A 48 5.08 22.05 -0.19
C PRO A 48 4.51 22.07 -1.61
N THR A 49 4.40 23.27 -2.19
CA THR A 49 3.82 23.50 -3.53
C THR A 49 4.85 24.01 -4.54
N ASP A 50 6.00 24.47 -4.07
CA ASP A 50 7.06 25.15 -4.82
C ASP A 50 8.31 24.29 -5.05
N GLN A 51 8.30 23.05 -4.56
CA GLN A 51 9.42 22.11 -4.67
C GLN A 51 8.95 20.69 -5.04
N PRO A 52 9.88 19.78 -5.38
CA PRO A 52 9.57 18.39 -5.68
C PRO A 52 9.08 17.65 -4.43
N VAL A 53 8.02 16.86 -4.58
CA VAL A 53 7.50 15.97 -3.54
C VAL A 53 7.30 14.58 -4.14
N ALA A 54 7.98 13.58 -3.59
CA ALA A 54 7.70 12.18 -3.89
C ALA A 54 6.50 11.69 -3.06
N LEU A 55 5.60 10.95 -3.71
CA LEU A 55 4.48 10.27 -3.06
C LEU A 55 4.58 8.77 -3.36
N LEU A 56 5.01 7.99 -2.36
CA LEU A 56 4.89 6.53 -2.41
C LEU A 56 3.43 6.18 -2.12
N LEU A 57 2.72 5.59 -3.09
CA LEU A 57 1.28 5.40 -3.05
C LEU A 57 0.93 3.92 -3.18
N ARG A 58 0.08 3.39 -2.31
CA ARG A 58 -0.51 2.06 -2.54
C ARG A 58 -1.46 2.13 -3.73
N HIS A 59 -1.45 1.11 -4.58
CA HIS A 59 -2.44 0.98 -5.66
C HIS A 59 -3.89 1.10 -5.17
N SER A 60 -4.80 1.38 -6.10
CA SER A 60 -6.23 1.50 -5.84
C SER A 60 -6.90 0.13 -5.61
N VAL A 61 -8.22 0.16 -5.41
CA VAL A 61 -9.04 -0.99 -5.02
C VAL A 61 -9.01 -2.10 -6.08
N ARG A 62 -8.83 -3.33 -5.61
CA ARG A 62 -8.92 -4.58 -6.38
C ARG A 62 -9.76 -5.58 -5.60
N ASP A 63 -10.23 -6.64 -6.25
CA ASP A 63 -10.92 -7.75 -5.58
C ASP A 63 -9.98 -8.54 -4.65
N PRO A 64 -10.50 -9.29 -3.67
CA PRO A 64 -9.67 -10.16 -2.84
C PRO A 64 -8.73 -11.05 -3.67
N ILE A 65 -7.48 -11.19 -3.23
CA ILE A 65 -6.53 -12.12 -3.86
C ILE A 65 -6.97 -13.54 -3.44
N PRO A 66 -7.19 -14.47 -4.39
CA PRO A 66 -7.48 -15.85 -4.06
C PRO A 66 -6.37 -16.48 -3.21
N GLU A 67 -6.76 -17.44 -2.37
CA GLU A 67 -5.79 -18.15 -1.52
C GLU A 67 -4.74 -18.88 -2.36
N GLY A 68 -3.46 -18.72 -2.00
CA GLY A 68 -2.33 -19.32 -2.72
C GLY A 68 -1.86 -18.55 -3.96
N GLU A 69 -2.50 -17.43 -4.32
CA GLU A 69 -2.09 -16.61 -5.46
C GLU A 69 -1.34 -15.33 -5.04
N THR A 70 -0.50 -14.80 -5.94
CA THR A 70 0.14 -13.47 -5.77
C THR A 70 -0.78 -12.33 -6.22
N GLY A 71 -1.79 -12.63 -7.04
CA GLY A 71 -2.74 -11.67 -7.59
C GLY A 71 -2.12 -10.65 -8.54
N ASN A 72 -0.98 -10.95 -9.17
CA ASN A 72 -0.27 -9.99 -10.03
C ASN A 72 -1.10 -9.53 -11.24
N ASP A 73 -1.97 -10.40 -11.75
CA ASP A 73 -2.84 -10.14 -12.90
C ASP A 73 -4.20 -9.54 -12.54
N LEU A 74 -4.49 -9.37 -11.24
CA LEU A 74 -5.76 -8.81 -10.78
C LEU A 74 -5.86 -7.32 -11.16
N PRO A 75 -6.91 -6.92 -11.88
CA PRO A 75 -7.14 -5.54 -12.22
C PRO A 75 -7.70 -4.75 -11.02
N LEU A 76 -7.82 -3.44 -11.19
CA LEU A 76 -8.67 -2.62 -10.34
C LEU A 76 -10.15 -2.97 -10.56
N THR A 77 -10.95 -2.79 -9.51
CA THR A 77 -12.42 -2.78 -9.64
C THR A 77 -12.90 -1.46 -10.23
N ASP A 78 -14.16 -1.40 -10.68
CA ASP A 78 -14.77 -0.15 -11.16
C ASP A 78 -14.66 0.99 -10.14
N LYS A 79 -14.88 0.66 -8.85
CA LYS A 79 -14.70 1.65 -7.78
C LYS A 79 -13.23 2.06 -7.62
N GLY A 80 -12.30 1.12 -7.77
CA GLY A 80 -10.86 1.41 -7.77
C GLY A 80 -10.45 2.35 -8.90
N VAL A 81 -11.01 2.16 -10.09
CA VAL A 81 -10.84 3.06 -11.24
C VAL A 81 -11.37 4.45 -10.93
N GLU A 82 -12.60 4.53 -10.42
CA GLU A 82 -13.27 5.80 -10.08
C GLU A 82 -12.43 6.63 -9.10
N ILE A 83 -12.02 6.06 -7.96
CA ILE A 83 -11.31 6.82 -6.92
C ILE A 83 -9.86 7.14 -7.31
N ALA A 84 -9.22 6.33 -8.16
CA ALA A 84 -7.90 6.64 -8.69
C ALA A 84 -7.96 7.84 -9.65
N ARG A 85 -9.00 7.89 -10.48
CA ARG A 85 -9.26 9.03 -11.36
C ARG A 85 -9.60 10.29 -10.56
N GLU A 86 -10.44 10.18 -9.53
CA GLU A 86 -10.75 11.31 -8.63
C GLU A 86 -9.48 11.84 -7.93
N LEU A 87 -8.58 10.96 -7.47
CA LEU A 87 -7.31 11.38 -6.89
C LEU A 87 -6.45 12.13 -7.93
N GLY A 88 -6.44 11.66 -9.17
CA GLY A 88 -5.81 12.35 -10.29
C GLY A 88 -6.36 13.77 -10.47
N GLU A 89 -7.68 13.94 -10.43
CA GLU A 89 -8.32 15.27 -10.53
C GLU A 89 -7.87 16.21 -9.42
N LYS A 90 -7.75 15.71 -8.18
CA LYS A 90 -7.24 16.51 -7.04
C LYS A 90 -5.77 16.91 -7.18
N LEU A 91 -5.02 16.22 -8.05
CA LEU A 91 -3.61 16.49 -8.36
C LEU A 91 -3.43 17.32 -9.65
N LYS A 92 -4.52 17.72 -10.31
CA LYS A 92 -4.46 18.53 -11.54
C LYS A 92 -3.62 19.78 -11.32
N GLY A 93 -2.68 20.03 -12.23
CA GLY A 93 -1.73 21.14 -12.14
C GLY A 93 -0.56 20.94 -11.16
N ARG A 94 -0.56 19.86 -10.36
CA ARG A 94 0.53 19.50 -9.43
C ARG A 94 1.21 18.18 -9.78
N LEU A 95 0.55 17.25 -10.45
CA LEU A 95 1.14 15.97 -10.85
C LEU A 95 2.26 16.17 -11.87
N SER A 96 3.47 15.69 -11.56
CA SER A 96 4.69 15.93 -12.34
C SER A 96 5.18 14.70 -13.10
N THR A 97 5.35 13.56 -12.43
CA THR A 97 5.71 12.26 -13.06
C THR A 97 4.97 11.10 -12.41
N LEU A 98 4.92 9.98 -13.12
CA LEU A 98 4.32 8.74 -12.68
C LEU A 98 5.30 7.58 -12.85
N HIS A 99 5.58 6.90 -11.75
CA HIS A 99 6.36 5.68 -11.65
C HIS A 99 5.48 4.61 -11.02
N THR A 100 5.62 3.36 -11.45
CA THR A 100 4.73 2.30 -10.98
C THR A 100 5.42 0.95 -10.96
N SER A 101 5.09 0.15 -9.95
CA SER A 101 5.35 -1.30 -9.99
C SER A 101 4.80 -1.89 -11.29
N PRO A 102 5.50 -2.83 -11.94
CA PRO A 102 5.02 -3.51 -13.15
C PRO A 102 3.72 -4.31 -12.94
N VAL A 103 3.32 -4.56 -11.70
CA VAL A 103 2.10 -5.29 -11.37
C VAL A 103 0.85 -4.56 -11.89
N ARG A 104 -0.06 -5.29 -12.54
CA ARG A 104 -1.19 -4.73 -13.33
C ARG A 104 -2.00 -3.66 -12.60
N ARG A 105 -2.44 -3.92 -11.37
CA ARG A 105 -3.21 -2.96 -10.54
C ARG A 105 -2.47 -1.66 -10.26
N CYS A 106 -1.14 -1.70 -10.12
CA CYS A 106 -0.33 -0.50 -9.93
C CYS A 106 -0.27 0.31 -11.22
N VAL A 107 -0.05 -0.35 -12.37
CA VAL A 107 -0.08 0.28 -13.70
C VAL A 107 -1.42 0.98 -13.94
N GLN A 108 -2.53 0.26 -13.74
CA GLN A 108 -3.88 0.83 -13.91
C GLN A 108 -4.16 2.00 -12.97
N THR A 109 -3.65 1.96 -11.73
CA THR A 109 -3.77 3.10 -10.81
C THR A 109 -3.06 4.33 -11.40
N ALA A 110 -1.84 4.18 -11.91
CA ALA A 110 -1.11 5.27 -12.56
C ALA A 110 -1.81 5.79 -13.82
N GLU A 111 -2.40 4.91 -14.63
CA GLU A 111 -3.18 5.30 -15.82
C GLU A 111 -4.40 6.17 -15.46
N HIS A 112 -5.14 5.79 -14.42
CA HIS A 112 -6.30 6.55 -13.97
C HIS A 112 -5.92 7.85 -13.25
N LEU A 113 -4.81 7.87 -12.50
CA LEU A 113 -4.24 9.11 -11.96
C LEU A 113 -3.88 10.09 -13.08
N ARG A 114 -3.19 9.63 -14.13
CA ARG A 114 -2.84 10.42 -15.31
C ARG A 114 -4.08 10.99 -15.99
N SER A 115 -5.08 10.13 -16.22
CA SER A 115 -6.35 10.50 -16.85
C SER A 115 -7.09 11.56 -16.03
N GLY A 116 -7.22 11.37 -14.72
CA GLY A 116 -7.89 12.33 -13.82
C GLY A 116 -7.16 13.68 -13.74
N ALA A 117 -5.83 13.66 -13.70
CA ALA A 117 -5.02 14.87 -13.68
C ALA A 117 -5.07 15.64 -15.01
N GLY A 118 -5.53 15.01 -16.10
CA GLY A 118 -5.60 15.61 -17.43
C GLY A 118 -4.22 15.95 -18.00
N ILE A 119 -3.19 15.18 -17.63
CA ILE A 119 -1.82 15.35 -18.13
C ILE A 119 -1.46 14.22 -19.08
N ASN A 120 -0.58 14.50 -20.04
CA ASN A 120 -0.01 13.50 -20.92
C ASN A 120 1.47 13.29 -20.57
N CYS A 121 1.74 12.49 -19.53
CA CYS A 121 3.08 12.08 -19.16
C CYS A 121 3.28 10.58 -19.39
N GLU A 122 4.55 10.19 -19.53
CA GLU A 122 4.97 8.79 -19.53
C GLU A 122 4.72 8.17 -18.14
N ILE A 123 4.22 6.93 -18.13
CA ILE A 123 4.15 6.09 -16.93
C ILE A 123 5.36 5.15 -16.97
N LYS A 124 6.30 5.36 -16.06
CA LYS A 124 7.55 4.59 -16.01
C LYS A 124 7.38 3.35 -15.15
N LEU A 125 7.65 2.18 -15.72
CA LEU A 125 7.70 0.94 -14.95
C LEU A 125 8.98 0.90 -14.11
N ASP A 126 8.84 0.55 -12.84
CA ASP A 126 9.92 0.62 -11.87
C ASP A 126 9.91 -0.61 -10.97
N ARG A 127 10.88 -1.51 -11.19
CA ARG A 127 11.01 -2.75 -10.42
C ARG A 127 11.42 -2.51 -8.97
N MET A 128 11.87 -1.31 -8.58
CA MET A 128 12.08 -0.99 -7.15
C MET A 128 10.76 -0.91 -6.37
N LEU A 129 9.64 -0.66 -7.06
CA LEU A 129 8.31 -0.52 -6.46
C LEU A 129 7.54 -1.84 -6.36
N GLY A 130 8.08 -2.93 -6.92
CA GLY A 130 7.48 -4.26 -6.95
C GLY A 130 7.92 -5.06 -8.18
N ASP A 131 7.71 -6.38 -8.10
CA ASP A 131 8.05 -7.40 -9.10
C ASP A 131 9.53 -7.87 -9.17
N PRO A 132 10.04 -8.74 -8.29
CA PRO A 132 9.96 -8.51 -6.85
C PRO A 132 10.71 -7.20 -6.51
N GLY A 133 10.20 -6.36 -5.60
CA GLY A 133 10.75 -5.03 -5.39
C GLY A 133 11.93 -4.93 -4.41
N VAL A 134 12.29 -3.70 -4.01
CA VAL A 134 13.50 -3.39 -3.20
C VAL A 134 13.67 -4.22 -1.91
N PHE A 135 12.57 -4.68 -1.32
CA PHE A 135 12.56 -5.51 -0.10
C PHE A 135 12.88 -6.99 -0.35
N ILE A 136 13.00 -7.42 -1.60
CA ILE A 136 13.20 -8.82 -1.96
C ILE A 136 14.59 -9.00 -2.57
N GLU A 137 15.34 -9.95 -2.04
CA GLU A 137 16.65 -10.37 -2.57
C GLU A 137 16.52 -11.63 -3.42
N ASP A 138 15.63 -12.55 -3.02
CA ASP A 138 15.33 -13.78 -3.73
C ASP A 138 13.82 -14.06 -3.63
N ALA A 139 13.12 -13.97 -4.77
CA ALA A 139 11.67 -14.12 -4.82
C ALA A 139 11.19 -15.53 -4.48
N GLU A 140 11.97 -16.57 -4.82
CA GLU A 140 11.56 -17.96 -4.65
C GLU A 140 11.41 -18.28 -3.15
N VAL A 141 12.38 -17.86 -2.35
CA VAL A 141 12.36 -18.09 -0.90
C VAL A 141 11.62 -16.99 -0.14
N ALA A 142 11.62 -15.73 -0.62
CA ALA A 142 10.93 -14.64 0.08
C ALA A 142 9.41 -14.87 0.17
N GLY A 143 8.82 -15.50 -0.85
CA GLY A 143 7.39 -15.83 -0.89
C GLY A 143 6.92 -16.61 0.35
N GLN A 144 7.79 -17.46 0.92
CA GLN A 144 7.49 -18.23 2.13
C GLN A 144 7.12 -17.32 3.32
N ASN A 145 7.80 -16.17 3.47
CA ASN A 145 7.50 -15.24 4.55
C ASN A 145 6.07 -14.67 4.47
N PHE A 146 5.52 -14.51 3.26
CA PHE A 146 4.15 -14.02 3.07
C PHE A 146 3.09 -15.11 3.28
N HIS A 147 3.47 -16.39 3.16
CA HIS A 147 2.56 -17.51 3.38
C HIS A 147 2.54 -18.02 4.83
N THR A 148 3.67 -17.96 5.53
CA THR A 148 3.83 -18.60 6.85
C THR A 148 3.72 -17.63 8.03
N ARG A 149 3.61 -16.33 7.78
CA ARG A 149 3.53 -15.30 8.82
C ARG A 149 2.25 -14.52 8.69
N GLU A 150 1.72 -14.13 9.84
CA GLU A 150 0.71 -13.08 9.88
C GLU A 150 1.29 -11.78 9.28
N TYR A 151 0.48 -11.10 8.48
CA TYR A 151 0.91 -9.92 7.72
C TYR A 151 1.60 -8.88 8.61
N TRP A 152 1.04 -8.59 9.78
CA TRP A 152 1.62 -7.61 10.71
C TRP A 152 2.92 -8.07 11.36
N GLU A 153 3.08 -9.36 11.62
CA GLU A 153 4.36 -9.87 12.12
C GLU A 153 5.44 -9.74 11.06
N LEU A 154 5.12 -9.96 9.79
CA LEU A 154 6.06 -9.71 8.69
C LEU A 154 6.50 -8.24 8.64
N ILE A 155 5.56 -7.29 8.70
CA ILE A 155 5.90 -5.86 8.74
C ILE A 155 6.75 -5.55 9.98
N ALA A 156 6.38 -6.06 11.14
CA ALA A 156 7.09 -5.79 12.38
C ALA A 156 8.53 -6.35 12.33
N SER A 157 8.74 -7.56 11.82
CA SER A 157 10.07 -8.13 11.55
C SER A 157 10.89 -7.26 10.59
N LEU A 158 10.29 -6.78 9.50
CA LEU A 158 10.96 -5.88 8.55
C LEU A 158 11.36 -4.56 9.23
N VAL A 159 10.47 -3.94 10.01
CA VAL A 159 10.74 -2.68 10.72
C VAL A 159 11.85 -2.85 11.76
N ARG A 160 11.86 -3.98 12.49
CA ARG A 160 12.92 -4.32 13.46
C ARG A 160 14.26 -4.65 12.79
N GLY A 161 14.31 -4.81 11.47
CA GLY A 161 15.52 -5.18 10.76
C GLY A 161 15.92 -6.64 10.99
N GLU A 162 14.97 -7.52 11.26
CA GLU A 162 15.26 -8.94 11.41
C GLU A 162 15.72 -9.55 10.08
N LYS A 163 16.58 -10.57 10.18
CA LYS A 163 17.02 -11.33 9.01
C LYS A 163 15.90 -12.28 8.60
N LEU A 164 15.21 -11.95 7.51
CA LEU A 164 14.21 -12.80 6.87
C LEU A 164 14.81 -13.41 5.60
N ILE A 165 14.67 -14.73 5.42
CA ILE A 165 15.23 -15.43 4.28
C ILE A 165 14.64 -14.86 2.97
N GLY A 166 15.50 -14.59 1.99
CA GLY A 166 15.10 -14.01 0.71
C GLY A 166 14.71 -12.53 0.73
N MET A 167 14.69 -11.88 1.90
CA MET A 167 14.29 -10.47 2.02
C MET A 167 15.47 -9.60 2.41
N ARG A 168 15.50 -8.40 1.83
CA ARG A 168 16.47 -7.37 2.19
C ARG A 168 16.17 -6.85 3.60
N HIS A 169 17.23 -6.52 4.34
CA HIS A 169 17.11 -5.83 5.63
C HIS A 169 16.18 -4.60 5.51
N GLY A 170 15.09 -4.59 6.26
CA GLY A 170 13.98 -3.64 6.07
C GLY A 170 14.39 -2.16 6.12
N PRO A 171 15.15 -1.69 7.14
CA PRO A 171 15.63 -0.32 7.16
C PRO A 171 16.54 0.05 5.99
N THR A 172 17.35 -0.91 5.51
CA THR A 172 18.20 -0.71 4.34
C THR A 172 17.35 -0.55 3.09
N ALA A 173 16.34 -1.41 2.89
CA ALA A 173 15.43 -1.33 1.76
C ALA A 173 14.58 -0.06 1.77
N ALA A 174 14.05 0.36 2.93
CA ALA A 174 13.29 1.61 3.07
C ALA A 174 14.14 2.85 2.73
N ARG A 175 15.41 2.86 3.17
CA ARG A 175 16.38 3.90 2.81
C ARG A 175 16.65 3.92 1.32
N GLN A 176 16.98 2.77 0.73
CA GLN A 176 17.25 2.64 -0.71
C GLN A 176 16.06 3.08 -1.55
N LEU A 177 14.84 2.72 -1.14
CA LEU A 177 13.61 3.16 -1.82
C LEU A 177 13.45 4.68 -1.78
N THR A 178 13.71 5.29 -0.63
CA THR A 178 13.62 6.75 -0.48
C THR A 178 14.66 7.48 -1.32
N GLU A 179 15.92 7.04 -1.27
CA GLU A 179 17.01 7.60 -2.08
C GLU A 179 16.72 7.45 -3.57
N HIS A 180 16.20 6.29 -3.99
CA HIS A 180 15.77 6.06 -5.37
C HIS A 180 14.66 7.02 -5.80
N MET A 181 13.59 7.17 -5.02
CA MET A 181 12.51 8.11 -5.35
C MET A 181 13.03 9.55 -5.47
N LEU A 182 13.85 10.01 -4.53
CA LEU A 182 14.44 11.35 -4.55
C LEU A 182 15.39 11.57 -5.75
N ALA A 183 16.09 10.53 -6.19
CA ALA A 183 16.90 10.59 -7.41
C ALA A 183 16.04 10.70 -8.68
N GLN A 184 14.85 10.09 -8.70
CA GLN A 184 13.97 10.08 -9.89
C GLN A 184 13.19 11.38 -10.11
N ILE A 185 12.96 12.19 -9.08
CA ILE A 185 12.19 13.45 -9.22
C ILE A 185 13.01 14.60 -9.84
N ASP A 186 14.34 14.47 -9.88
CA ASP A 186 15.29 15.34 -10.60
C ASP A 186 15.04 16.85 -10.41
N GLY A 187 14.72 17.27 -9.18
CA GLY A 187 14.54 18.69 -8.86
C GLY A 187 13.30 19.36 -9.47
N LYS A 188 12.46 18.64 -10.23
CA LYS A 188 11.28 19.20 -10.89
C LYS A 188 10.15 19.48 -9.88
N PRO A 189 9.62 20.72 -9.76
CA PRO A 189 8.52 20.98 -8.84
C PRO A 189 7.26 20.18 -9.14
N GLY A 190 6.49 19.88 -8.09
CA GLY A 190 5.24 19.13 -8.17
C GLY A 190 5.30 17.79 -7.45
N VAL A 191 4.22 17.03 -7.57
CA VAL A 191 4.05 15.71 -6.95
C VAL A 191 4.46 14.64 -7.95
N HIS A 192 5.42 13.82 -7.59
CA HIS A 192 5.90 12.67 -8.33
C HIS A 192 5.40 11.40 -7.66
N ILE A 193 4.58 10.61 -8.35
CA ILE A 193 3.90 9.48 -7.72
C ILE A 193 4.61 8.18 -8.07
N PHE A 194 4.84 7.36 -7.05
CA PHE A 194 5.44 6.03 -7.11
C PHE A 194 4.42 5.01 -6.61
N VAL A 195 3.72 4.33 -7.53
CA VAL A 195 2.65 3.39 -7.17
C VAL A 195 3.23 2.01 -6.82
N THR A 196 2.89 1.51 -5.63
CA THR A 196 3.41 0.28 -5.03
C THR A 196 2.32 -0.47 -4.23
N HIS A 197 2.73 -1.29 -3.26
CA HIS A 197 1.92 -2.14 -2.41
C HIS A 197 1.92 -1.66 -0.95
N ASP A 198 1.05 -2.23 -0.14
CA ASP A 198 0.87 -1.87 1.27
C ASP A 198 2.13 -2.09 2.12
N TYR A 199 2.81 -3.23 2.00
CA TYR A 199 3.94 -3.53 2.88
C TYR A 199 5.15 -2.60 2.65
N PHE A 200 5.36 -2.12 1.41
CA PHE A 200 6.38 -1.10 1.11
C PHE A 200 6.08 0.18 1.88
N LEU A 201 4.82 0.61 1.83
CA LEU A 201 4.34 1.82 2.47
C LEU A 201 4.46 1.73 4.00
N ALA A 202 3.93 0.65 4.57
CA ALA A 202 3.92 0.44 6.01
C ALA A 202 5.35 0.38 6.57
N THR A 203 6.24 -0.35 5.89
CA THR A 203 7.64 -0.49 6.33
C THR A 203 8.39 0.83 6.21
N LEU A 204 8.28 1.56 5.08
CA LEU A 204 8.94 2.85 4.92
C LEU A 204 8.44 3.87 5.94
N ALA A 205 7.11 3.96 6.13
CA ALA A 205 6.53 4.89 7.10
C ALA A 205 7.01 4.59 8.53
N ALA A 206 6.97 3.32 8.94
CA ALA A 206 7.38 2.91 10.28
C ALA A 206 8.87 3.16 10.53
N VAL A 207 9.74 2.74 9.61
CA VAL A 207 11.19 2.95 9.75
C VAL A 207 11.53 4.44 9.69
N GLY A 208 11.08 5.12 8.65
CA GLY A 208 11.51 6.49 8.37
C GLY A 208 11.00 7.50 9.38
N LEU A 209 9.76 7.35 9.86
CA LEU A 209 9.13 8.24 10.83
C LEU A 209 9.18 7.70 12.27
N ALA A 210 9.91 6.61 12.52
CA ALA A 210 10.03 5.96 13.82
C ALA A 210 8.67 5.66 14.49
N LEU A 211 7.72 5.14 13.72
CA LEU A 211 6.37 4.81 14.18
C LEU A 211 6.29 3.37 14.69
N ALA A 212 5.39 3.11 15.63
CA ALA A 212 5.08 1.76 16.08
C ALA A 212 4.48 0.92 14.95
N SER A 213 4.96 -0.31 14.74
CA SER A 213 4.48 -1.23 13.70
C SER A 213 3.21 -1.97 14.14
N ASP A 214 2.14 -1.23 14.40
CA ASP A 214 0.82 -1.76 14.76
C ASP A 214 -0.23 -1.51 13.65
N GLU A 215 -1.45 -2.02 13.87
CA GLU A 215 -2.56 -1.92 12.91
C GLU A 215 -2.95 -0.48 12.56
N SER A 216 -2.63 0.52 13.37
CA SER A 216 -2.90 1.93 13.04
C SER A 216 -2.13 2.36 11.80
N LEU A 217 -1.02 1.70 11.48
CA LEU A 217 -0.25 1.92 10.27
C LEU A 217 -0.83 1.22 9.04
N ALA A 218 -1.84 0.36 9.16
CA ALA A 218 -2.50 -0.36 8.05
C ALA A 218 -2.82 0.57 6.86
N PRO A 219 -2.12 0.43 5.73
CA PRO A 219 -2.45 1.20 4.54
C PRO A 219 -3.83 0.80 4.02
N LYS A 220 -4.72 1.77 3.83
CA LYS A 220 -5.91 1.61 2.98
C LYS A 220 -5.52 1.75 1.51
N PHE A 221 -6.41 1.40 0.59
CA PHE A 221 -6.16 1.69 -0.83
C PHE A 221 -5.96 3.19 -1.02
N LEU A 222 -5.00 3.56 -1.87
CA LEU A 222 -4.56 4.94 -2.07
C LEU A 222 -4.00 5.66 -0.83
N ASP A 223 -3.70 4.97 0.28
CA ASP A 223 -2.83 5.60 1.30
C ASP A 223 -1.43 5.81 0.71
N GLY A 224 -0.75 6.84 1.19
CA GLY A 224 0.56 7.21 0.68
C GLY A 224 1.44 7.96 1.68
N VAL A 225 2.75 7.87 1.48
CA VAL A 225 3.80 8.56 2.24
C VAL A 225 4.35 9.64 1.34
N PHE A 226 4.23 10.89 1.78
CA PHE A 226 4.86 12.03 1.13
C PHE A 226 6.28 12.19 1.64
N ILE A 227 7.21 12.47 0.74
CA ILE A 227 8.61 12.70 1.03
C ILE A 227 9.09 13.91 0.24
N TRP A 228 9.76 14.84 0.88
CA TRP A 228 10.41 15.97 0.23
C TRP A 228 11.71 16.29 0.94
N GLN A 229 12.59 17.04 0.28
CA GLN A 229 13.92 17.33 0.79
C GLN A 229 14.24 18.82 0.71
N ASP A 230 14.73 19.36 1.82
CA ASP A 230 15.45 20.63 1.90
C ASP A 230 16.87 20.38 2.45
N ALA A 231 17.27 21.01 3.55
CA ALA A 231 18.43 20.60 4.33
C ALA A 231 18.26 19.21 4.99
N GLN A 232 17.02 18.75 5.15
CA GLN A 232 16.65 17.46 5.73
C GLN A 232 15.62 16.76 4.83
N ILE A 233 15.50 15.45 4.98
CA ILE A 233 14.43 14.67 4.32
C ILE A 233 13.24 14.65 5.27
N HIS A 234 12.08 15.12 4.81
CA HIS A 234 10.84 15.13 5.56
C HIS A 234 9.92 14.04 5.05
N GLY A 235 9.10 13.50 5.94
CA GLY A 235 8.09 12.50 5.63
C GLY A 235 6.74 12.85 6.26
N ARG A 236 5.66 12.48 5.57
CA ARG A 236 4.29 12.57 6.11
C ARG A 236 3.49 11.34 5.72
N TYR A 237 2.89 10.69 6.73
CA TYR A 237 2.04 9.52 6.56
C TYR A 237 0.84 9.58 7.51
N LYS A 238 -0.38 9.56 6.96
CA LYS A 238 -1.61 9.76 7.72
C LYS A 238 -1.55 11.08 8.53
N SER A 239 -1.70 11.00 9.86
CA SER A 239 -1.56 12.13 10.78
C SER A 239 -0.13 12.33 11.29
N ASN A 240 0.81 11.45 10.94
CA ASN A 240 2.20 11.51 11.38
C ASN A 240 3.05 12.29 10.39
N GLN A 241 4.00 13.08 10.90
CA GLN A 241 4.98 13.79 10.10
C GLN A 241 6.28 13.98 10.88
N GLY A 242 7.38 14.15 10.19
CA GLY A 242 8.66 14.44 10.80
C GLY A 242 9.83 14.35 9.82
N VAL A 243 11.02 14.54 10.35
CA VAL A 243 12.26 14.31 9.61
C VAL A 243 12.52 12.82 9.54
N ILE A 244 12.75 12.31 8.33
CA ILE A 244 13.10 10.92 8.09
C ILE A 244 14.50 10.64 8.63
N LYS A 245 14.62 9.63 9.49
CA LYS A 245 15.89 9.18 10.04
C LYS A 245 16.05 7.68 9.82
N TRP A 246 17.20 7.29 9.30
CA TRP A 246 17.50 5.88 9.08
C TRP A 246 18.31 5.35 10.26
N PRO A 247 17.89 4.23 10.89
CA PRO A 247 18.70 3.61 11.93
C PRO A 247 20.04 3.15 11.32
N THR A 248 21.14 3.44 12.01
CA THR A 248 22.45 2.89 11.63
C THR A 248 22.47 1.40 11.97
N GLN A 249 23.11 0.59 11.12
CA GLN A 249 23.14 -0.88 11.20
C GLN A 249 23.71 -1.43 12.52
N THR A 250 24.27 -0.57 13.37
CA THR A 250 24.85 -0.89 14.69
C THR A 250 23.88 -0.75 15.87
N GLN A 251 22.60 -0.37 15.66
CA GLN A 251 21.64 -0.07 16.74
C GLN A 251 20.55 -1.12 17.00
N THR A 252 20.69 -2.36 16.54
CA THR A 252 19.76 -3.44 16.90
C THR A 252 20.27 -4.23 18.10
N SER A 253 20.18 -3.65 19.29
CA SER A 253 20.15 -4.42 20.55
C SER A 253 18.70 -4.57 20.99
N PRO A 254 18.19 -5.79 21.33
CA PRO A 254 16.76 -6.04 21.52
C PRO A 254 16.14 -5.42 22.78
N ASN A 255 16.90 -4.73 23.62
CA ASN A 255 16.45 -4.31 24.95
C ASN A 255 16.60 -2.80 25.16
N ARG A 256 15.56 -2.04 24.81
CA ARG A 256 15.10 -0.90 25.62
C ARG A 256 13.59 -0.75 25.50
N ILE A 257 12.90 -1.45 26.39
CA ILE A 257 11.60 -1.00 26.88
C ILE A 257 11.85 0.34 27.56
N CYS A 258 11.33 1.43 26.99
CA CYS A 258 11.25 2.70 27.69
C CYS A 258 10.29 2.53 28.88
N VAL A 259 10.84 2.20 30.05
CA VAL A 259 10.16 2.46 31.31
C VAL A 259 10.25 3.97 31.52
N LEU A 260 9.09 4.63 31.44
CA LEU A 260 8.93 5.99 31.94
C LEU A 260 9.14 5.92 33.46
N GLU A 261 10.31 6.35 33.93
CA GLU A 261 10.50 6.62 35.35
C GLU A 261 9.63 7.83 35.72
N GLY A 262 8.58 7.52 36.48
CA GLY A 262 7.71 8.48 37.10
C GLY A 262 8.50 9.36 38.06
N GLN A 263 8.31 10.66 37.90
CA GLN A 263 8.53 11.63 38.95
C GLN A 263 7.65 11.24 40.15
N ASN A 264 8.27 10.87 41.25
CA ASN A 264 7.66 11.01 42.57
C ASN A 264 8.59 11.90 43.39
N GLU A 265 8.05 13.07 43.74
CA GLU A 265 8.56 13.94 44.78
C GLU A 265 8.46 13.25 46.15
N ALA A 266 9.38 13.56 47.06
CA ALA A 266 9.10 14.25 48.32
C ALA A 266 10.29 14.08 49.29
N GLY A 267 10.45 15.06 50.18
CA GLY A 267 11.32 14.97 51.35
C GLY A 267 10.81 14.05 52.44
#